data_AF-A0A955T904-F1
#
_entry.id   AF-A0A955T904-F1
#
_cell.length_a   1.000
_cell.length_b   1.000
_cell.length_c   1.000
_cell.angle_alpha   90.00
_cell.angle_beta   90.00
_cell.angle_gamma   90.00
#
_symmetry.space_group_name_H-M   'P 1'
#
loop_
_entity.id
_entity.type
_entity.pdbx_description
1 polymer ?
#
loop_
_entity_poly.entity_id
_entity_poly.type
_entity_poly.pdbx_seq_one_letter_code
_entity_poly.pdbx_strand_id
1 'polypeptide(L)'
;VMNAPDLDLYSMVIVEKLPDISIEDYADLVKPSLESLQRMSGEPLTISGLPAYRQAWEGLFDGIPMRFHYTLIAKGEYRIQIVSWCSKSNWSDVVENQFHALGLSFTDLGPARTLKEPLWVPPLSPAPGDVFTSQKYRFSIARPSVDWAFVTDREELNSINPDANLVMNKNDEVFSMVIVERLPDLSLTEYMGRVKPMLEGASLLGEEEAEVAGLDAWRRHWRGKFDEIQFDFFYTLLALGDYRIQIVSWCSTSMVTENVRNQIRYIEESFTPLN
;
A
#
# COMPACT_ATOMS: atom_id res chain seq x y z
N VAL A 1 -7.82 2.38 -0.64
CA VAL A 1 -8.67 1.46 0.14
C VAL A 1 -9.03 2.11 1.45
N MET A 2 -10.31 2.22 1.80
CA MET A 2 -10.74 2.65 3.15
C MET A 2 -10.96 1.40 4.00
N ASN A 3 -10.50 1.41 5.26
CA ASN A 3 -10.63 0.29 6.20
C ASN A 3 -11.29 0.78 7.49
N ALA A 4 -12.39 0.16 7.90
CA ALA A 4 -12.94 0.27 9.25
C ALA A 4 -12.58 -1.03 10.00
N PRO A 5 -11.50 -1.04 10.80
CA PRO A 5 -10.86 -2.28 11.27
C PRO A 5 -11.75 -3.15 12.17
N ASP A 6 -12.77 -2.58 12.81
CA ASP A 6 -13.70 -3.33 13.64
C ASP A 6 -14.78 -4.08 12.84
N LEU A 7 -14.89 -3.83 11.53
CA LEU A 7 -15.95 -4.36 10.66
C LEU A 7 -15.44 -5.26 9.52
N ASP A 8 -14.11 -5.42 9.36
CA ASP A 8 -13.48 -6.02 8.17
C ASP A 8 -14.06 -5.48 6.86
N LEU A 9 -14.25 -4.16 6.82
CA LEU A 9 -14.83 -3.44 5.70
C LEU A 9 -13.73 -2.91 4.80
N TYR A 10 -13.76 -3.32 3.53
CA TYR A 10 -12.79 -2.86 2.53
C TYR A 10 -13.52 -2.19 1.37
N SER A 11 -12.95 -1.12 0.83
CA SER A 11 -13.49 -0.41 -0.33
C SER A 11 -12.40 0.02 -1.29
N MET A 12 -12.67 0.01 -2.60
CA MET A 12 -11.78 0.44 -3.66
C MET A 12 -12.55 1.19 -4.75
N VAL A 13 -11.88 2.16 -5.37
CA VAL A 13 -12.38 2.87 -6.56
C VAL A 13 -11.52 2.50 -7.76
N ILE A 14 -12.15 2.06 -8.85
CA ILE A 14 -11.50 1.73 -10.12
C ILE A 14 -12.05 2.69 -11.18
N VAL A 15 -11.19 3.25 -12.02
CA VAL A 15 -11.60 4.12 -13.13
C VAL A 15 -11.03 3.57 -14.42
N GLU A 16 -11.91 3.26 -15.37
CA GLU A 16 -11.55 2.68 -16.65
C GLU A 16 -12.06 3.57 -17.78
N LYS A 17 -11.30 3.67 -18.87
CA LYS A 17 -11.73 4.37 -20.09
C LYS A 17 -12.36 3.35 -21.04
N LEU A 18 -13.69 3.34 -21.10
CA LEU A 18 -14.48 2.42 -21.92
C LEU A 18 -15.53 3.24 -22.68
N PRO A 19 -15.15 3.82 -23.84
CA PRO A 19 -16.12 4.48 -24.70
C PRO A 19 -17.15 3.45 -25.19
N ASP A 20 -18.37 3.92 -25.45
CA ASP A 20 -19.44 3.17 -26.12
C ASP A 20 -20.05 1.95 -25.39
N ILE A 21 -19.68 1.68 -24.13
CA ILE A 21 -20.36 0.65 -23.32
C ILE A 21 -21.50 1.25 -22.48
N SER A 22 -22.71 0.70 -22.54
CA SER A 22 -23.78 1.16 -21.63
C SER A 22 -23.44 0.85 -20.17
N ILE A 23 -24.11 1.49 -19.21
CA ILE A 23 -23.84 1.18 -17.79
C ILE A 23 -24.36 -0.22 -17.42
N GLU A 24 -25.41 -0.68 -18.10
CA GLU A 24 -25.99 -2.01 -17.97
C GLU A 24 -25.03 -3.09 -18.52
N ASP A 25 -24.51 -2.91 -19.73
CA ASP A 25 -23.52 -3.83 -20.30
C ASP A 25 -22.26 -3.88 -19.42
N TYR A 26 -21.83 -2.73 -18.91
CA TYR A 26 -20.71 -2.67 -17.97
C TYR A 26 -21.01 -3.40 -16.66
N ALA A 27 -22.23 -3.31 -16.13
CA ALA A 27 -22.64 -4.02 -14.93
C ALA A 27 -22.58 -5.54 -15.09
N ASP A 28 -22.88 -6.05 -16.29
CA ASP A 28 -22.79 -7.49 -16.59
C ASP A 28 -21.34 -7.97 -16.77
N LEU A 29 -20.41 -7.07 -17.13
CA LEU A 29 -18.98 -7.37 -17.16
C LEU A 29 -18.33 -7.36 -15.77
N VAL A 30 -18.75 -6.44 -14.90
CA VAL A 30 -18.15 -6.25 -13.59
C VAL A 30 -18.70 -7.26 -12.59
N LYS A 31 -17.91 -8.27 -12.25
CA LYS A 31 -18.23 -9.26 -11.20
C LYS A 31 -16.96 -9.71 -10.49
N PRO A 32 -17.04 -10.08 -9.21
CA PRO A 32 -15.88 -10.58 -8.49
C PRO A 32 -15.51 -11.98 -8.97
N SER A 33 -14.23 -12.32 -8.93
CA SER A 33 -13.76 -13.68 -9.21
C SER A 33 -13.85 -14.50 -7.93
N LEU A 34 -14.98 -15.19 -7.73
CA LEU A 34 -15.26 -16.01 -6.55
C LEU A 34 -15.71 -17.41 -6.94
N GLU A 35 -15.49 -18.37 -6.06
CA GLU A 35 -16.16 -19.67 -6.14
C GLU A 35 -17.63 -19.51 -5.72
N SER A 36 -18.52 -20.33 -6.27
CA SER A 36 -19.95 -20.31 -5.93
C SER A 36 -20.61 -18.92 -6.05
N LEU A 37 -20.18 -18.14 -7.04
CA LEU A 37 -20.62 -16.76 -7.26
C LEU A 37 -22.14 -16.69 -7.53
N GLN A 38 -22.82 -15.84 -6.75
CA GLN A 38 -24.24 -15.55 -6.89
C GLN A 38 -24.49 -14.04 -6.91
N ARG A 39 -25.31 -13.58 -7.87
CA ARG A 39 -25.83 -12.20 -7.86
C ARG A 39 -26.99 -12.10 -6.88
N MET A 40 -26.91 -11.17 -5.94
CA MET A 40 -27.94 -10.95 -4.91
C MET A 40 -28.92 -9.86 -5.32
N SER A 41 -28.42 -8.79 -5.95
CA SER A 41 -29.23 -7.67 -6.42
C SER A 41 -28.58 -6.96 -7.61
N GLY A 42 -29.39 -6.20 -8.34
CA GLY A 42 -28.98 -5.39 -9.46
C GLY A 42 -30.07 -4.38 -9.78
N GLU A 43 -29.76 -3.10 -9.70
CA GLU A 43 -30.72 -2.03 -10.02
C GLU A 43 -30.03 -0.81 -10.63
N PRO A 44 -30.65 -0.17 -11.64
CA PRO A 44 -30.20 1.13 -12.11
C PRO A 44 -30.53 2.21 -11.08
N LEU A 45 -29.68 3.23 -11.01
CA LEU A 45 -29.90 4.41 -10.20
C LEU A 45 -29.24 5.65 -10.83
N THR A 46 -29.35 6.77 -10.15
CA THR A 46 -28.68 8.01 -10.55
C THR A 46 -27.89 8.55 -9.36
N ILE A 47 -26.63 8.91 -9.58
CA ILE A 47 -25.76 9.47 -8.55
C ILE A 47 -25.19 10.78 -9.08
N SER A 48 -25.47 11.89 -8.39
CA SER A 48 -25.05 13.21 -8.81
C SER A 48 -25.46 13.56 -10.26
N GLY A 49 -26.63 13.09 -10.69
CA GLY A 49 -27.15 13.28 -12.06
C GLY A 49 -26.53 12.36 -13.12
N LEU A 50 -25.60 11.49 -12.76
CA LEU A 50 -24.95 10.53 -13.66
C LEU A 50 -25.68 9.17 -13.66
N PRO A 51 -25.78 8.49 -14.81
CA PRO A 51 -26.25 7.12 -14.87
C PRO A 51 -25.37 6.21 -14.01
N ALA A 52 -26.00 5.40 -13.18
CA ALA A 52 -25.30 4.48 -12.29
C ALA A 52 -26.05 3.15 -12.20
N TYR A 53 -25.33 2.12 -11.77
CA TYR A 53 -25.89 0.79 -11.54
C TYR A 53 -25.33 0.23 -10.24
N ARG A 54 -26.20 -0.28 -9.38
CA ARG A 54 -25.82 -0.89 -8.11
C ARG A 54 -26.07 -2.38 -8.19
N GLN A 55 -25.11 -3.16 -7.72
CA GLN A 55 -25.28 -4.61 -7.65
C GLN A 55 -24.52 -5.21 -6.49
N ALA A 56 -25.04 -6.31 -5.96
CA ALA A 56 -24.40 -7.08 -4.91
C ALA A 56 -24.15 -8.51 -5.36
N TRP A 57 -23.01 -9.05 -4.95
CA TRP A 57 -22.57 -10.41 -5.24
C TRP A 57 -22.15 -11.10 -3.94
N GLU A 58 -22.39 -12.41 -3.86
CA GLU A 58 -21.89 -13.27 -2.80
C GLU A 58 -21.10 -14.43 -3.42
N GLY A 59 -20.12 -14.96 -2.70
CA GLY A 59 -19.34 -16.12 -3.12
C GLY A 59 -18.31 -16.50 -2.07
N LEU A 60 -17.42 -17.44 -2.41
CA LEU A 60 -16.31 -17.85 -1.56
C LEU A 60 -14.99 -17.32 -2.14
N PHE A 61 -14.16 -16.76 -1.27
CA PHE A 61 -12.78 -16.40 -1.54
C PHE A 61 -11.91 -17.25 -0.60
N ASP A 62 -11.15 -18.20 -1.14
CA ASP A 62 -10.38 -19.19 -0.36
C ASP A 62 -11.22 -19.87 0.74
N GLY A 63 -12.43 -20.28 0.38
CA GLY A 63 -13.38 -20.93 1.30
C GLY A 63 -14.09 -19.98 2.29
N ILE A 64 -13.75 -18.69 2.31
CA ILE A 64 -14.38 -17.70 3.18
C ILE A 64 -15.60 -17.09 2.47
N PRO A 65 -16.80 -17.12 3.08
CA PRO A 65 -17.97 -16.44 2.52
C PRO A 65 -17.80 -14.93 2.53
N MET A 66 -17.87 -14.32 1.36
CA MET A 66 -17.70 -12.89 1.14
C MET A 66 -18.94 -12.30 0.48
N ARG A 67 -19.22 -11.02 0.78
CA ARG A 67 -20.21 -10.21 0.06
C ARG A 67 -19.57 -8.96 -0.49
N PHE A 68 -19.86 -8.67 -1.75
CA PHE A 68 -19.37 -7.53 -2.51
C PHE A 68 -20.54 -6.65 -2.91
N HIS A 69 -20.37 -5.33 -2.80
CA HIS A 69 -21.27 -4.32 -3.32
C HIS A 69 -20.54 -3.44 -4.30
N TYR A 70 -21.12 -3.29 -5.47
CA TYR A 70 -20.63 -2.44 -6.54
C TYR A 70 -21.60 -1.29 -6.74
N THR A 71 -21.05 -0.09 -6.81
CA THR A 71 -21.72 1.08 -7.38
C THR A 71 -20.92 1.49 -8.62
N LEU A 72 -21.54 1.32 -9.78
CA LEU A 72 -20.94 1.60 -11.08
C LEU A 72 -21.51 2.93 -11.59
N ILE A 73 -20.66 3.81 -12.12
CA ILE A 73 -21.06 5.15 -12.56
C ILE A 73 -20.50 5.39 -13.96
N ALA A 74 -21.34 5.86 -14.88
CA ALA A 74 -20.94 6.28 -16.22
C ALA A 74 -20.73 7.80 -16.26
N LYS A 75 -19.51 8.23 -16.62
CA LYS A 75 -19.17 9.65 -16.81
C LYS A 75 -18.41 9.83 -18.13
N GLY A 76 -19.14 10.18 -19.19
CA GLY A 76 -18.56 10.31 -20.53
C GLY A 76 -17.92 8.99 -20.99
N GLU A 77 -16.65 9.04 -21.37
CA GLU A 77 -15.86 7.87 -21.79
C GLU A 77 -15.37 7.01 -20.61
N TYR A 78 -15.65 7.40 -19.36
CA TYR A 78 -15.15 6.71 -18.18
C TYR A 78 -16.23 5.88 -17.50
N ARG A 79 -15.83 4.71 -17.00
CA ARG A 79 -16.61 3.86 -16.13
C ARG A 79 -15.91 3.78 -14.79
N ILE A 80 -16.63 4.12 -13.74
CA ILE A 80 -16.11 4.21 -12.38
C ILE A 80 -16.77 3.08 -11.59
N GLN A 81 -15.97 2.25 -10.93
CA GLN A 81 -16.44 1.23 -10.01
C GLN A 81 -16.10 1.67 -8.60
N ILE A 82 -17.08 1.72 -7.73
CA ILE A 82 -16.88 1.77 -6.28
C ILE A 82 -17.26 0.39 -5.78
N VAL A 83 -16.26 -0.45 -5.53
CA VAL A 83 -16.45 -1.80 -5.00
C VAL A 83 -16.11 -1.82 -3.53
N SER A 84 -16.95 -2.46 -2.74
CA SER A 84 -16.69 -2.64 -1.33
C SER A 84 -17.11 -4.03 -0.89
N TRP A 85 -16.40 -4.62 0.08
CA TRP A 85 -16.59 -6.00 0.48
C TRP A 85 -16.27 -6.23 1.96
N CYS A 86 -16.87 -7.27 2.51
CA CYS A 86 -16.57 -7.79 3.84
C CYS A 86 -16.89 -9.29 3.89
N SER A 87 -16.47 -9.96 4.97
CA SER A 87 -16.92 -11.31 5.27
C SER A 87 -18.43 -11.31 5.50
N LYS A 88 -19.12 -12.38 5.09
CA LYS A 88 -20.58 -12.51 5.27
C LYS A 88 -20.97 -12.56 6.75
N SER A 89 -20.10 -13.06 7.62
CA SER A 89 -20.32 -13.07 9.08
C SER A 89 -20.40 -11.68 9.68
N ASN A 90 -19.76 -10.69 9.04
CA ASN A 90 -19.77 -9.29 9.50
C ASN A 90 -20.88 -8.48 8.82
N TRP A 91 -21.69 -9.12 7.96
CA TRP A 91 -22.80 -8.44 7.30
C TRP A 91 -23.87 -8.04 8.31
N SER A 92 -24.23 -6.76 8.29
CA SER A 92 -25.32 -6.20 9.09
C SER A 92 -25.97 -5.05 8.34
N ASP A 93 -27.17 -4.65 8.75
CA ASP A 93 -27.86 -3.49 8.17
C ASP A 93 -27.02 -2.21 8.28
N VAL A 94 -26.20 -2.08 9.33
CA VAL A 94 -25.28 -0.94 9.50
C VAL A 94 -24.22 -0.94 8.40
N VAL A 95 -23.62 -2.11 8.13
CA VAL A 95 -22.62 -2.30 7.09
C VAL A 95 -23.22 -2.06 5.70
N GLU A 96 -24.42 -2.58 5.45
CA GLU A 96 -25.17 -2.35 4.21
C GLU A 96 -25.43 -0.86 3.96
N ASN A 97 -25.91 -0.14 4.98
CA ASN A 97 -26.12 1.30 4.90
C ASN A 97 -24.82 2.09 4.66
N GLN A 98 -23.70 1.66 5.24
CA GLN A 98 -22.39 2.28 5.00
C GLN A 98 -21.93 2.10 3.55
N PHE A 99 -22.12 0.92 2.95
CA PHE A 99 -21.81 0.70 1.54
C PHE A 99 -22.65 1.58 0.62
N HIS A 100 -23.95 1.70 0.91
CA HIS A 100 -24.83 2.58 0.15
C HIS A 100 -24.42 4.05 0.27
N ALA A 101 -24.12 4.51 1.49
CA ALA A 101 -23.66 5.87 1.73
C ALA A 101 -22.35 6.17 0.97
N LEU A 102 -21.41 5.22 0.95
CA LEU A 102 -20.15 5.39 0.24
C LEU A 102 -20.36 5.55 -1.28
N GLY A 103 -21.18 4.69 -1.89
CA GLY A 103 -21.51 4.81 -3.31
C GLY A 103 -22.20 6.14 -3.64
N LEU A 104 -23.11 6.59 -2.77
CA LEU A 104 -23.86 7.85 -2.93
C LEU A 104 -23.01 9.10 -2.66
N SER A 105 -21.90 8.97 -1.93
CA SER A 105 -20.99 10.09 -1.62
C SER A 105 -20.21 10.59 -2.85
N PHE A 106 -20.28 9.85 -3.97
CA PHE A 106 -19.66 10.27 -5.22
C PHE A 106 -20.22 11.61 -5.70
N THR A 107 -19.35 12.61 -5.72
CA THR A 107 -19.67 13.96 -6.20
C THR A 107 -18.86 14.24 -7.46
N ASP A 108 -19.54 14.62 -8.53
CA ASP A 108 -18.84 15.11 -9.73
C ASP A 108 -18.33 16.54 -9.47
N LEU A 109 -17.00 16.68 -9.34
CA LEU A 109 -16.34 17.98 -9.17
C LEU A 109 -16.17 18.77 -10.48
N GLY A 110 -16.69 18.26 -11.60
CA GLY A 110 -16.63 18.89 -12.93
C GLY A 110 -15.42 18.46 -13.77
N PRO A 111 -15.08 19.21 -14.84
CA PRO A 111 -13.91 18.94 -15.65
C PRO A 111 -12.64 19.19 -14.84
N ALA A 112 -11.71 18.24 -14.89
CA ALA A 112 -10.40 18.40 -14.27
C ALA A 112 -9.77 19.71 -14.77
N ARG A 113 -9.50 20.64 -13.84
CA ARG A 113 -8.69 21.82 -14.17
C ARG A 113 -7.28 21.31 -14.46
N THR A 114 -6.88 21.32 -15.72
CA THR A 114 -5.50 21.08 -16.11
C THR A 114 -4.63 22.12 -15.42
N LEU A 115 -3.88 21.71 -14.41
CA LEU A 115 -2.84 22.54 -13.81
C LEU A 115 -1.77 22.73 -14.88
N LYS A 116 -1.68 23.97 -15.39
CA LYS A 116 -0.58 24.39 -16.26
C LYS A 116 0.74 24.24 -15.49
N GLU A 117 1.73 23.65 -16.16
CA GLU A 117 3.06 23.31 -15.65
C GLU A 117 3.74 24.44 -14.87
N PRO A 118 4.67 24.07 -13.97
CA PRO A 118 5.87 24.86 -13.75
C PRO A 118 7.17 24.07 -13.97
N LEU A 119 8.13 24.82 -14.54
CA LEU A 119 9.58 24.79 -14.35
C LEU A 119 10.14 23.80 -13.32
N TRP A 120 11.16 23.05 -13.74
CA TRP A 120 12.10 22.19 -12.99
C TRP A 120 11.98 22.23 -11.44
N VAL A 121 11.58 21.09 -10.88
CA VAL A 121 11.38 20.80 -9.44
C VAL A 121 12.23 19.55 -9.11
N PRO A 122 12.75 19.37 -7.87
CA PRO A 122 13.43 18.13 -7.46
C PRO A 122 12.54 16.90 -7.71
N PRO A 123 13.07 15.67 -7.80
CA PRO A 123 12.31 14.52 -8.32
C PRO A 123 10.93 14.42 -7.65
N LEU A 124 9.95 14.42 -8.56
CA LEU A 124 8.52 14.58 -8.39
C LEU A 124 7.92 13.80 -7.22
N SER A 125 6.83 14.34 -6.67
CA SER A 125 5.80 13.54 -6.00
C SER A 125 5.60 12.23 -6.79
N PRO A 126 5.71 11.06 -6.14
CA PRO A 126 5.68 9.78 -6.86
C PRO A 126 4.36 9.64 -7.62
N ALA A 127 4.38 9.00 -8.80
CA ALA A 127 3.15 8.77 -9.55
C ALA A 127 2.23 7.83 -8.74
N PRO A 128 0.89 7.89 -8.92
CA PRO A 128 -0.01 6.90 -8.35
C PRO A 128 0.43 5.48 -8.76
N GLY A 129 0.86 4.67 -7.79
CA GLY A 129 1.48 3.35 -8.01
C GLY A 129 2.95 3.25 -7.58
N ASP A 130 3.63 4.37 -7.38
CA ASP A 130 4.99 4.44 -6.84
C ASP A 130 5.00 4.55 -5.31
N VAL A 131 3.83 4.72 -4.69
CA VAL A 131 3.64 4.85 -3.24
C VAL A 131 2.89 3.65 -2.71
N PHE A 132 3.50 2.94 -1.77
CA PHE A 132 2.79 2.03 -0.90
C PHE A 132 2.16 2.80 0.26
N THR A 133 0.89 2.52 0.56
CA THR A 133 0.17 3.15 1.67
C THR A 133 -0.43 2.07 2.57
N SER A 134 -0.01 2.03 3.83
CA SER A 134 -0.63 1.19 4.86
C SER A 134 -1.54 2.01 5.74
N GLN A 135 -2.86 1.85 5.55
CA GLN A 135 -3.85 2.42 6.48
C GLN A 135 -3.78 1.74 7.85
N LYS A 136 -3.47 0.44 7.90
CA LYS A 136 -3.35 -0.33 9.15
C LYS A 136 -2.26 0.23 10.08
N TYR A 137 -1.13 0.60 9.51
CA TYR A 137 0.04 1.09 10.25
C TYR A 137 0.26 2.59 10.10
N ARG A 138 -0.69 3.30 9.48
CA ARG A 138 -0.71 4.75 9.33
C ARG A 138 0.57 5.32 8.71
N PHE A 139 1.06 4.73 7.63
CA PHE A 139 2.20 5.28 6.87
C PHE A 139 2.05 5.13 5.36
N SER A 140 2.81 5.92 4.61
CA SER A 140 3.11 5.71 3.20
C SER A 140 4.62 5.77 2.94
N ILE A 141 5.09 5.09 1.89
CA ILE A 141 6.49 5.08 1.48
C ILE A 141 6.58 4.90 -0.04
N ALA A 142 7.55 5.55 -0.69
CA ALA A 142 7.68 5.52 -2.14
C ALA A 142 8.92 4.74 -2.59
N ARG A 143 8.82 4.13 -3.77
CA ARG A 143 9.98 3.57 -4.46
C ARG A 143 10.75 4.69 -5.20
N PRO A 144 12.08 4.58 -5.35
CA PRO A 144 12.91 5.68 -5.87
C PRO A 144 12.91 5.79 -7.40
N SER A 145 12.56 4.73 -8.12
CA SER A 145 12.39 4.76 -9.57
C SER A 145 11.48 3.62 -10.05
N VAL A 146 11.12 3.62 -11.33
CA VAL A 146 10.34 2.56 -11.98
C VAL A 146 11.04 1.20 -12.02
N ASP A 147 12.37 1.18 -11.84
CA ASP A 147 13.17 -0.06 -11.82
C ASP A 147 13.05 -0.81 -10.48
N TRP A 148 12.43 -0.20 -9.48
CA TRP A 148 12.09 -0.85 -8.24
C TRP A 148 10.69 -1.44 -8.34
N ALA A 149 10.50 -2.67 -7.90
CA ALA A 149 9.19 -3.31 -7.82
C ALA A 149 8.78 -3.45 -6.36
N PHE A 150 7.48 -3.31 -6.07
CA PHE A 150 6.93 -3.80 -4.82
C PHE A 150 6.71 -5.31 -4.96
N VAL A 151 7.10 -6.07 -3.94
CA VAL A 151 6.76 -7.49 -3.84
C VAL A 151 5.30 -7.58 -3.40
N THR A 152 4.43 -7.96 -4.33
CA THR A 152 2.98 -8.05 -4.09
C THR A 152 2.52 -9.46 -3.73
N ASP A 153 3.30 -10.48 -4.08
CA ASP A 153 2.99 -11.86 -3.74
C ASP A 153 3.31 -12.14 -2.25
N ARG A 154 2.36 -12.78 -1.57
CA ARG A 154 2.48 -13.00 -0.11
C ARG A 154 3.46 -14.12 0.22
N GLU A 155 3.55 -15.16 -0.62
CA GLU A 155 4.49 -16.25 -0.40
C GLU A 155 5.93 -15.76 -0.61
N GLU A 156 6.16 -14.99 -1.67
CA GLU A 156 7.43 -14.34 -1.96
C GLU A 156 7.87 -13.41 -0.81
N LEU A 157 6.98 -12.52 -0.37
CA LEU A 157 7.26 -11.63 0.77
C LEU A 157 7.65 -12.43 2.02
N ASN A 158 6.88 -13.47 2.36
CA ASN A 158 7.16 -14.32 3.52
C ASN A 158 8.48 -15.09 3.39
N SER A 159 8.88 -15.45 2.15
CA SER A 159 10.15 -16.12 1.88
C SER A 159 11.35 -15.19 2.08
N ILE A 160 11.18 -13.89 1.83
CA ILE A 160 12.23 -12.87 2.04
C ILE A 160 12.33 -12.53 3.53
N ASN A 161 11.21 -12.14 4.15
CA ASN A 161 11.13 -11.89 5.58
C ASN A 161 9.68 -12.00 6.07
N PRO A 162 9.35 -12.94 6.97
CA PRO A 162 7.96 -13.15 7.43
C PRO A 162 7.41 -11.98 8.26
N ASP A 163 8.28 -11.16 8.85
CA ASP A 163 7.89 -10.00 9.66
C ASP A 163 7.74 -8.72 8.82
N ALA A 164 8.14 -8.74 7.55
CA ALA A 164 8.00 -7.58 6.67
C ALA A 164 6.52 -7.27 6.40
N ASN A 165 6.19 -5.98 6.42
CA ASN A 165 4.90 -5.47 5.99
C ASN A 165 4.93 -4.95 4.55
N LEU A 166 6.13 -4.66 4.05
CA LEU A 166 6.41 -4.23 2.69
C LEU A 166 7.79 -4.73 2.31
N VAL A 167 7.95 -5.25 1.11
CA VAL A 167 9.25 -5.46 0.48
C VAL A 167 9.23 -4.79 -0.89
N MET A 168 10.34 -4.18 -1.26
CA MET A 168 10.62 -3.71 -2.61
C MET A 168 12.04 -4.08 -3.01
N ASN A 169 12.25 -4.36 -4.28
CA ASN A 169 13.54 -4.77 -4.81
C ASN A 169 13.80 -4.11 -6.16
N LYS A 170 15.09 -3.97 -6.49
CA LYS A 170 15.56 -3.58 -7.82
C LYS A 170 16.32 -4.75 -8.42
N ASN A 171 15.70 -5.43 -9.38
CA ASN A 171 16.27 -6.56 -10.13
C ASN A 171 16.92 -7.65 -9.23
N ASP A 172 16.36 -7.91 -8.04
CA ASP A 172 16.90 -8.88 -7.07
C ASP A 172 18.34 -8.62 -6.57
N GLU A 173 18.86 -7.42 -6.76
CA GLU A 173 20.22 -7.04 -6.33
C GLU A 173 20.22 -6.12 -5.10
N VAL A 174 19.21 -5.25 -5.02
CA VAL A 174 19.02 -4.30 -3.94
C VAL A 174 17.62 -4.48 -3.41
N PHE A 175 17.51 -4.74 -2.12
CA PHE A 175 16.24 -4.92 -1.43
C PHE A 175 16.03 -3.80 -0.43
N SER A 176 14.78 -3.47 -0.18
CA SER A 176 14.34 -2.63 0.92
C SER A 176 13.05 -3.19 1.50
N MET A 177 12.91 -3.19 2.81
CA MET A 177 11.68 -3.63 3.47
C MET A 177 11.32 -2.73 4.63
N VAL A 178 10.02 -2.72 4.93
CA VAL A 178 9.47 -2.05 6.12
C VAL A 178 8.93 -3.12 7.05
N ILE A 179 9.47 -3.15 8.28
CA ILE A 179 8.99 -4.00 9.38
C ILE A 179 8.35 -3.07 10.41
N VAL A 180 7.13 -3.41 10.84
CA VAL A 180 6.37 -2.66 11.84
C VAL A 180 6.03 -3.56 13.01
N GLU A 181 6.54 -3.21 14.18
CA GLU A 181 6.30 -3.93 15.42
C GLU A 181 5.54 -3.04 16.40
N ARG A 182 4.49 -3.56 17.04
CA ARG A 182 3.76 -2.83 18.08
C ARG A 182 4.42 -3.06 19.44
N LEU A 183 5.12 -2.05 19.95
CA LEU A 183 5.94 -2.11 21.16
C LEU A 183 5.77 -0.81 21.97
N PRO A 184 4.61 -0.60 22.62
CA PRO A 184 4.28 0.67 23.29
C PRO A 184 5.24 1.02 24.44
N ASP A 185 5.73 0.01 25.15
CA ASP A 185 6.55 0.19 26.36
C ASP A 185 8.06 0.23 26.08
N LEU A 186 8.48 0.14 24.81
CA LEU A 186 9.90 0.07 24.45
C LEU A 186 10.36 1.37 23.82
N SER A 187 11.28 2.11 24.42
CA SER A 187 11.81 3.33 23.80
C SER A 187 12.53 3.06 22.47
N LEU A 188 12.69 4.08 21.61
CA LEU A 188 13.45 3.92 20.36
C LEU A 188 14.90 3.48 20.63
N THR A 189 15.54 4.04 21.65
CA THR A 189 16.91 3.66 22.07
C THR A 189 17.00 2.20 22.51
N GLU A 190 16.05 1.71 23.31
CA GLU A 190 16.03 0.30 23.70
C GLU A 190 15.77 -0.61 22.50
N TYR A 191 14.91 -0.17 21.58
CA TYR A 191 14.64 -0.89 20.34
C TYR A 191 15.88 -1.01 19.45
N MET A 192 16.65 0.07 19.28
CA MET A 192 17.93 0.03 18.56
C MET A 192 18.91 -1.00 19.13
N GLY A 193 18.93 -1.17 20.46
CA GLY A 193 19.76 -2.18 21.13
C GLY A 193 19.37 -3.62 20.77
N ARG A 194 18.15 -3.84 20.27
CA ARG A 194 17.61 -5.15 19.87
C ARG A 194 17.75 -5.41 18.37
N VAL A 195 17.68 -4.36 17.54
CA VAL A 195 17.76 -4.50 16.08
C VAL A 195 19.21 -4.61 15.61
N LYS A 196 19.56 -5.77 15.08
CA LYS A 196 20.85 -6.06 14.42
C LYS A 196 20.66 -7.10 13.32
N PRO A 197 21.43 -7.03 12.22
CA PRO A 197 21.35 -8.05 11.18
C PRO A 197 21.92 -9.38 11.69
N MET A 198 21.29 -10.49 11.31
CA MET A 198 21.77 -11.85 11.61
C MET A 198 22.78 -12.30 10.55
N LEU A 199 23.97 -11.68 10.55
CA LEU A 199 25.05 -11.98 9.61
C LEU A 199 26.28 -12.52 10.33
N GLU A 200 27.06 -13.35 9.65
CA GLU A 200 28.38 -13.73 10.12
C GLU A 200 29.31 -12.51 10.09
N GLY A 201 30.03 -12.28 11.21
CA GLY A 201 30.99 -11.18 11.31
C GLY A 201 30.35 -9.78 11.19
N ALA A 202 29.07 -9.64 11.56
CA ALA A 202 28.37 -8.36 11.52
C ALA A 202 29.15 -7.26 12.29
N SER A 203 29.41 -6.14 11.59
CA SER A 203 30.13 -4.99 12.11
C SER A 203 29.35 -3.71 11.82
N LEU A 204 29.24 -2.84 12.82
CA LEU A 204 28.62 -1.52 12.68
C LEU A 204 29.66 -0.55 12.10
N LEU A 205 29.39 -0.04 10.91
CA LEU A 205 30.27 0.88 10.18
C LEU A 205 29.95 2.35 10.46
N GLY A 206 28.70 2.64 10.79
CA GLY A 206 28.25 4.00 11.07
C GLY A 206 26.89 4.02 11.75
N GLU A 207 26.68 5.03 12.57
CA GLU A 207 25.44 5.28 13.31
C GLU A 207 25.27 6.79 13.46
N GLU A 208 24.09 7.31 13.12
CA GLU A 208 23.77 8.73 13.23
C GLU A 208 22.30 8.92 13.66
N GLU A 209 22.08 9.97 14.47
CA GLU A 209 20.75 10.51 14.71
C GLU A 209 20.24 11.19 13.44
N ALA A 210 18.93 11.09 13.21
CA ALA A 210 18.27 11.68 12.05
C ALA A 210 16.83 12.08 12.40
N GLU A 211 16.23 12.84 11.49
CA GLU A 211 14.80 13.13 11.48
C GLU A 211 14.22 12.64 10.15
N VAL A 212 13.15 11.85 10.21
CA VAL A 212 12.43 11.36 9.03
C VAL A 212 10.96 11.72 9.17
N ALA A 213 10.48 12.60 8.28
CA ALA A 213 9.12 13.15 8.31
C ALA A 213 8.69 13.69 9.69
N GLY A 214 9.60 14.40 10.37
CA GLY A 214 9.35 14.98 11.69
C GLY A 214 9.37 13.97 12.85
N LEU A 215 9.81 12.73 12.59
CA LEU A 215 9.98 11.69 13.62
C LEU A 215 11.46 11.51 13.94
N ASP A 216 11.78 11.39 15.23
CA ASP A 216 13.10 10.98 15.68
C ASP A 216 13.45 9.61 15.08
N ALA A 217 14.61 9.55 14.45
CA ALA A 217 15.09 8.36 13.77
C ALA A 217 16.58 8.12 14.04
N TRP A 218 16.99 6.88 13.84
CA TRP A 218 18.40 6.48 13.87
C TRP A 218 18.76 5.71 12.62
N ARG A 219 19.82 6.15 11.95
CA ARG A 219 20.39 5.49 10.77
C ARG A 219 21.59 4.66 11.20
N ARG A 220 21.63 3.39 10.77
CA ARG A 220 22.73 2.46 11.09
C ARG A 220 23.18 1.76 9.81
N HIS A 221 24.48 1.74 9.59
CA HIS A 221 25.10 1.03 8.48
C HIS A 221 25.89 -0.16 9.02
N TRP A 222 25.42 -1.36 8.72
CA TRP A 222 26.05 -2.61 9.11
C TRP A 222 26.66 -3.30 7.89
N ARG A 223 27.68 -4.12 8.14
CA ARG A 223 28.29 -5.00 7.15
C ARG A 223 28.55 -6.36 7.74
N GLY A 224 28.24 -7.41 7.00
CA GLY A 224 28.48 -8.80 7.41
C GLY A 224 28.49 -9.74 6.21
N LYS A 225 28.55 -11.04 6.48
CA LYS A 225 28.54 -12.09 5.47
C LYS A 225 27.31 -12.99 5.58
N PHE A 226 26.85 -13.44 4.42
CA PHE A 226 25.87 -14.51 4.25
C PHE A 226 26.30 -15.36 3.04
N ASP A 227 26.44 -16.67 3.22
CA ASP A 227 26.94 -17.60 2.19
C ASP A 227 28.20 -17.12 1.46
N GLU A 228 29.23 -16.71 2.22
CA GLU A 228 30.51 -16.15 1.73
C GLU A 228 30.41 -14.81 0.95
N ILE A 229 29.20 -14.31 0.70
CA ILE A 229 28.97 -13.02 0.06
C ILE A 229 28.88 -11.94 1.14
N GLN A 230 29.58 -10.83 0.92
CA GLN A 230 29.55 -9.69 1.83
C GLN A 230 28.37 -8.77 1.48
N PHE A 231 27.63 -8.34 2.49
CA PHE A 231 26.47 -7.47 2.36
C PHE A 231 26.60 -6.22 3.23
N ASP A 232 26.09 -5.11 2.72
CA ASP A 232 25.89 -3.88 3.48
C ASP A 232 24.37 -3.73 3.75
N PHE A 233 24.03 -3.44 5.01
CA PHE A 233 22.67 -3.21 5.48
C PHE A 233 22.53 -1.78 6.00
N PHE A 234 21.52 -1.07 5.54
CA PHE A 234 21.19 0.30 5.89
C PHE A 234 19.85 0.29 6.62
N TYR A 235 19.89 0.50 7.92
CA TYR A 235 18.71 0.59 8.78
C TYR A 235 18.37 2.04 9.03
N THR A 236 17.09 2.38 8.92
CA THR A 236 16.48 3.55 9.53
C THR A 236 15.44 3.07 10.53
N LEU A 237 15.65 3.39 11.80
CA LEU A 237 14.79 2.99 12.91
C LEU A 237 14.04 4.21 13.42
N LEU A 238 12.73 4.13 13.51
CA LEU A 238 11.88 5.26 13.92
C LEU A 238 10.69 4.80 14.79
N ALA A 239 10.11 5.73 15.52
CA ALA A 239 8.94 5.50 16.36
C ALA A 239 7.71 6.26 15.83
N LEU A 240 6.58 5.56 15.74
CA LEU A 240 5.29 6.15 15.35
C LEU A 240 4.21 5.68 16.32
N GLY A 241 3.97 6.49 17.37
CA GLY A 241 3.10 6.09 18.48
C GLY A 241 3.56 4.79 19.15
N ASP A 242 2.66 3.82 19.23
CA ASP A 242 2.93 2.48 19.79
C ASP A 242 3.84 1.61 18.90
N TYR A 243 4.18 2.07 17.69
CA TYR A 243 4.92 1.27 16.72
C TYR A 243 6.42 1.60 16.70
N ARG A 244 7.23 0.57 16.51
CA ARG A 244 8.64 0.66 16.15
C ARG A 244 8.79 0.16 14.73
N ILE A 245 9.40 0.99 13.90
CA ILE A 245 9.45 0.79 12.46
C ILE A 245 10.92 0.66 12.07
N GLN A 246 11.20 -0.38 11.29
CA GLN A 246 12.48 -0.57 10.61
C GLN A 246 12.26 -0.37 9.12
N ILE A 247 12.96 0.59 8.53
CA ILE A 247 13.19 0.62 7.08
C ILE A 247 14.59 0.08 6.89
N VAL A 248 14.72 -1.11 6.31
CA VAL A 248 16.03 -1.73 6.10
C VAL A 248 16.24 -2.03 4.64
N SER A 249 17.34 -1.52 4.10
CA SER A 249 17.78 -1.80 2.74
C SER A 249 19.09 -2.56 2.76
N TRP A 250 19.27 -3.52 1.86
CA TRP A 250 20.52 -4.27 1.75
C TRP A 250 20.85 -4.63 0.31
N CYS A 251 22.14 -4.80 0.06
CA CYS A 251 22.69 -5.31 -1.20
C CYS A 251 24.08 -5.89 -0.93
N SER A 252 24.62 -6.64 -1.90
CA SER A 252 26.01 -7.08 -1.81
C SER A 252 26.93 -5.86 -1.77
N THR A 253 28.02 -5.93 -0.99
CA THR A 253 28.94 -4.79 -0.82
C THR A 253 29.49 -4.29 -2.17
N SER A 254 29.65 -5.16 -3.17
CA SER A 254 30.10 -4.77 -4.51
C SER A 254 29.11 -3.89 -5.28
N MET A 255 27.82 -3.90 -4.90
CA MET A 255 26.78 -3.07 -5.51
C MET A 255 26.64 -1.69 -4.84
N VAL A 256 27.34 -1.46 -3.73
CA VAL A 256 27.24 -0.23 -2.96
C VAL A 256 27.96 0.92 -3.67
N THR A 257 27.21 1.59 -4.54
CA THR A 257 27.61 2.80 -5.25
C THR A 257 26.92 4.02 -4.64
N GLU A 258 27.38 5.22 -4.98
CA GLU A 258 26.72 6.47 -4.58
C GLU A 258 25.26 6.53 -5.07
N ASN A 259 24.99 6.02 -6.27
CA ASN A 259 23.62 5.95 -6.78
C ASN A 259 22.73 5.03 -5.95
N VAL A 260 23.23 3.86 -5.53
CA VAL A 260 22.47 2.94 -4.65
C VAL A 260 22.24 3.59 -3.28
N ARG A 261 23.24 4.27 -2.70
CA ARG A 261 23.08 5.01 -1.44
C ARG A 261 22.00 6.09 -1.54
N ASN A 262 21.98 6.85 -2.63
CA ASN A 262 20.96 7.87 -2.87
C ASN A 262 19.56 7.28 -3.05
N GLN A 263 19.44 6.13 -3.73
CA GLN A 263 18.16 5.43 -3.87
C GLN A 263 17.64 4.92 -2.52
N ILE A 264 18.52 4.34 -1.69
CA ILE A 264 18.18 3.91 -0.33
C ILE A 264 17.75 5.10 0.53
N ARG A 265 18.51 6.20 0.49
CA ARG A 265 18.19 7.43 1.22
C ARG A 265 16.83 7.99 0.81
N TYR A 266 16.51 7.98 -0.48
CA TYR A 266 15.19 8.39 -0.98
C TYR A 266 14.07 7.53 -0.38
N ILE A 267 14.22 6.20 -0.33
CA ILE A 267 13.21 5.31 0.26
C ILE A 267 12.96 5.70 1.71
N GLU A 268 14.03 5.86 2.50
CA GLU A 268 13.95 6.27 3.90
C GLU A 268 13.23 7.62 4.06
N GLU A 269 13.61 8.62 3.27
CA GLU A 269 13.08 9.99 3.36
C GLU A 269 11.66 10.12 2.77
N SER A 270 11.22 9.16 1.94
CA SER A 270 9.86 9.12 1.42
C SER A 270 8.84 8.59 2.43
N PHE A 271 9.29 8.02 3.56
CA PHE A 271 8.40 7.58 4.62
C PHE A 271 7.60 8.76 5.16
N THR A 272 6.28 8.65 5.16
CA THR A 272 5.38 9.71 5.61
C THR A 272 4.33 9.10 6.55
N PRO A 273 4.19 9.59 7.80
CA PRO A 273 3.11 9.17 8.67
C PRO A 273 1.77 9.71 8.15
N LEU A 274 0.71 8.92 8.31
CA LEU A 274 -0.66 9.30 7.97
C LEU A 274 -1.39 9.78 9.24
N ASN A 275 -2.16 10.85 9.11
CA ASN A 275 -3.01 11.38 10.19
C ASN A 275 -4.25 10.51 10.44
#